data_AF-A0AAE3I1J8-F1
#
_entry.id   AF-A0AAE3I1J8-F1
#
_cell.length_a   1.000
_cell.length_b   1.000
_cell.length_c   1.000
_cell.angle_alpha   90.00
_cell.angle_beta   90.00
_cell.angle_gamma   90.00
#
_symmetry.space_group_name_H-M   'P 1'
#
loop_
_entity.id
_entity.type
_entity.pdbx_description
1 polymer ?
#
loop_
_entity_poly.entity_id
_entity_poly.type
_entity_poly.pdbx_seq_one_letter_code
_entity_poly.pdbx_strand_id
1 'polypeptide(L)'
;MFGRLFRLWSVVRNDARLLWFALRHPDKPWWLAPAALLLVGYVVSPIDLIPDVIPVIGWVDDIVLVPLALHMLLRGLPDRVREDARFAAARRVKPTGR
;
A
#
# COMPACT_ATOMS: atom_id res chain seq x y z
N MET A 1 -3.83 23.99 -1.92
CA MET A 1 -2.83 22.93 -1.58
C MET A 1 -3.47 21.58 -1.20
N PHE A 2 -4.68 21.53 -0.62
CA PHE A 2 -5.40 20.28 -0.26
C PHE A 2 -5.72 19.31 -1.42
N GLY A 3 -5.84 19.79 -2.66
CA GLY A 3 -6.14 18.93 -3.82
C GLY A 3 -5.03 17.96 -4.25
N ARG A 4 -3.79 18.14 -3.75
CA ARG A 4 -2.70 17.17 -3.95
C ARG A 4 -2.76 16.04 -2.92
N LEU A 5 -3.15 16.37 -1.69
CA LEU A 5 -3.31 15.42 -0.59
C LEU A 5 -4.39 14.37 -0.90
N PHE A 6 -5.54 14.82 -1.44
CA PHE A 6 -6.61 13.91 -1.87
C PHE A 6 -6.21 12.99 -3.03
N ARG A 7 -5.32 13.43 -3.92
CA ARG A 7 -4.79 12.59 -5.01
C ARG A 7 -3.83 11.53 -4.50
N LEU A 8 -3.00 11.84 -3.51
CA LEU A 8 -2.14 10.83 -2.87
C LEU A 8 -3.00 9.75 -2.19
N TRP A 9 -4.08 10.16 -1.52
CA TRP A 9 -4.99 9.24 -0.84
C TRP A 9 -5.67 8.25 -1.81
N SER A 10 -6.01 8.68 -3.02
CA SER A 10 -6.58 7.78 -4.03
C SER A 10 -5.55 6.81 -4.62
N VAL A 11 -4.30 7.25 -4.79
CA VAL A 11 -3.18 6.40 -5.23
C VAL A 11 -2.88 5.34 -4.18
N VAL A 12 -2.69 5.73 -2.91
CA VAL A 12 -2.44 4.80 -1.80
C VAL A 12 -3.52 3.72 -1.73
N ARG A 13 -4.80 4.11 -1.84
CA ARG A 13 -5.91 3.15 -1.80
C ARG A 13 -5.88 2.16 -2.98
N ASN A 14 -5.49 2.60 -4.17
CA ASN A 14 -5.38 1.73 -5.33
C ASN A 14 -4.17 0.80 -5.22
N ASP A 15 -3.03 1.33 -4.80
CA ASP A 15 -1.80 0.59 -4.59
C ASP A 15 -1.96 -0.47 -3.48
N ALA A 16 -2.73 -0.15 -2.43
CA ALA A 16 -3.01 -1.09 -1.35
C ALA A 16 -3.88 -2.26 -1.85
N ARG A 17 -4.84 -1.98 -2.72
CA ARG A 17 -5.65 -3.01 -3.38
C ARG A 17 -4.81 -3.88 -4.30
N LEU A 18 -3.91 -3.28 -5.09
CA LEU A 18 -2.99 -4.01 -5.95
C LEU A 18 -2.08 -4.93 -5.13
N LEU A 19 -1.53 -4.41 -4.03
CA LEU A 19 -0.69 -5.20 -3.13
C LEU A 19 -1.48 -6.37 -2.51
N TRP A 20 -2.72 -6.13 -2.11
CA TRP A 20 -3.60 -7.18 -1.59
C TRP A 20 -3.85 -8.31 -2.60
N PHE A 21 -4.06 -7.98 -3.87
CA PHE A 21 -4.18 -8.99 -4.94
C PHE A 21 -2.86 -9.69 -5.21
N ALA A 22 -1.75 -8.96 -5.26
CA ALA A 22 -0.42 -9.53 -5.44
C ALA A 22 -0.04 -10.51 -4.31
N LEU A 23 -0.43 -10.23 -3.07
CA LEU A 23 -0.21 -11.12 -1.92
C LEU A 23 -0.99 -12.43 -1.97
N ARG A 24 -2.11 -12.46 -2.70
CA ARG A 24 -2.91 -13.66 -2.95
C ARG A 24 -2.52 -14.38 -4.23
N HIS A 25 -1.57 -13.84 -4.99
CA HIS A 25 -1.10 -14.46 -6.22
C HIS A 25 -0.24 -15.69 -5.90
N PRO A 26 -0.42 -16.82 -6.62
CA PRO A 26 0.39 -18.03 -6.42
C PRO A 26 1.87 -17.78 -6.73
N ASP A 27 2.18 -16.98 -7.76
CA ASP A 27 3.55 -16.63 -8.17
C ASP A 27 4.14 -15.43 -7.42
N LYS A 28 3.61 -15.06 -6.25
CA LYS A 28 4.14 -13.92 -5.50
C LYS A 28 5.60 -14.17 -5.09
N PRO A 29 6.47 -13.15 -5.12
CA PRO A 29 7.82 -13.32 -4.62
C PRO A 29 7.81 -13.61 -3.12
N TRP A 30 8.74 -14.46 -2.66
CA TRP A 30 8.84 -14.89 -1.27
C TRP A 30 9.03 -13.72 -0.29
N TRP A 31 9.68 -12.63 -0.74
CA TRP A 31 9.89 -11.41 0.04
C TRP A 31 8.64 -10.53 0.16
N LEU A 32 7.61 -10.73 -0.68
CA LEU A 32 6.40 -9.89 -0.65
C LEU A 32 5.59 -10.09 0.62
N ALA A 33 5.48 -11.34 1.08
CA ALA A 33 4.73 -11.69 2.28
C ALA A 33 5.31 -11.04 3.55
N PRO A 34 6.62 -11.19 3.87
CA PRO A 34 7.20 -10.52 5.02
C PRO A 34 7.21 -8.99 4.86
N ALA A 35 7.47 -8.46 3.66
CA ALA A 35 7.42 -7.00 3.43
C ALA A 35 6.03 -6.40 3.69
N ALA A 36 4.98 -7.07 3.21
CA ALA A 36 3.61 -6.64 3.48
C ALA A 36 3.22 -6.81 4.95
N LEU A 37 3.67 -7.88 5.60
CA LEU A 37 3.46 -8.07 7.04
C LEU A 37 4.14 -6.96 7.85
N LEU A 38 5.34 -6.54 7.44
CA LEU A 38 6.09 -5.45 8.07
C LEU A 38 5.41 -4.10 7.86
N LEU A 39 4.90 -3.85 6.65
CA LEU A 39 4.11 -2.64 6.33
C LEU A 39 2.80 -2.60 7.12
N VAL A 40 2.08 -3.73 7.21
CA VAL A 40 0.86 -3.83 8.03
C VAL A 40 1.20 -3.72 9.50
N GLY A 41 2.27 -4.34 9.98
CA GLY A 41 2.75 -4.24 11.36
C GLY A 41 3.12 -2.80 11.73
N TYR A 42 3.67 -2.03 10.79
CA TYR A 42 3.94 -0.61 10.96
C TYR A 42 2.65 0.22 11.05
N VAL A 43 1.68 -0.04 10.16
CA VAL A 43 0.38 0.68 10.16
C VAL A 43 -0.51 0.29 11.34
N VAL A 44 -0.46 -0.97 11.77
CA VAL A 44 -1.24 -1.53 12.90
C VAL A 44 -0.54 -1.27 14.24
N SER A 45 0.77 -1.10 14.24
CA SER A 45 1.54 -0.62 15.40
C SER A 45 2.09 0.79 15.18
N PRO A 46 1.22 1.82 15.17
CA PRO A 46 1.69 3.19 15.33
C PRO A 46 2.07 3.51 16.79
N ILE A 47 2.03 2.54 17.72
CA ILE A 47 1.80 2.82 19.14
C ILE A 47 2.81 2.22 20.12
N ASP A 48 3.32 0.99 19.95
CA ASP A 48 3.71 0.25 21.17
C ASP A 48 5.19 0.27 21.60
N LEU A 49 6.02 1.20 21.12
CA LEU A 49 7.42 1.31 21.61
C LEU A 49 8.00 2.72 21.77
N ILE A 50 7.24 3.78 21.46
CA ILE A 50 7.66 5.17 21.73
C ILE A 50 6.63 5.81 22.66
N PRO A 51 6.67 5.49 23.96
CA PRO A 51 5.88 6.25 24.92
C PRO A 51 6.38 7.71 24.93
N ASP A 52 5.44 8.64 24.66
CA ASP A 52 5.40 10.00 25.20
C ASP A 52 6.40 11.09 24.76
N VAL A 53 6.86 11.21 23.49
CA VAL A 53 7.77 12.34 23.15
C VAL A 53 7.38 13.24 21.95
N ILE A 54 6.80 12.77 20.84
CA ILE A 54 6.57 13.66 19.69
C ILE A 54 5.25 13.37 18.93
N PRO A 55 4.10 13.87 19.42
CA PRO A 55 2.79 13.56 18.84
C PRO A 55 2.50 14.19 17.46
N VAL A 56 3.35 15.08 16.93
CA VAL A 56 3.05 15.86 15.70
C VAL A 56 3.94 15.49 14.50
N ILE A 57 5.15 14.95 14.72
CA ILE A 57 6.11 14.67 13.62
C ILE A 57 5.89 13.28 13.00
N GLY A 58 5.43 12.29 13.78
CA GLY A 58 5.23 10.91 13.29
C GLY A 58 4.17 10.76 12.19
N TRP A 59 3.11 11.58 12.22
CA TRP A 59 2.01 11.51 11.23
C TRP A 59 2.43 11.89 9.82
N VAL A 60 3.39 12.83 9.70
CA VAL A 60 3.87 13.28 8.39
C VAL A 60 4.68 12.19 7.73
N ASP A 61 5.49 11.46 8.51
CA ASP A 61 6.22 10.31 8.00
C ASP A 61 5.24 9.21 7.59
N ASP A 62 4.23 8.86 8.39
CA ASP A 62 3.25 7.83 8.01
C ASP A 62 2.47 8.15 6.72
N ILE A 63 2.07 9.41 6.54
CA ILE A 63 1.33 9.86 5.35
C ILE A 63 2.17 9.78 4.08
N VAL A 64 3.50 9.82 4.19
CA VAL A 64 4.44 9.79 3.05
C VAL A 64 5.08 8.41 2.88
N LEU A 65 5.50 7.80 3.97
CA LEU A 65 6.19 6.52 4.08
C LEU A 65 5.29 5.37 3.64
N VAL A 66 4.01 5.36 4.04
CA VAL A 66 3.06 4.32 3.59
C VAL A 66 2.90 4.32 2.06
N PRO A 67 2.56 5.45 1.39
CA PRO A 67 2.54 5.50 -0.08
C PRO A 67 3.86 5.11 -0.72
N LEU A 68 4.98 5.57 -0.15
CA LEU A 68 6.31 5.32 -0.70
C LEU A 68 6.66 3.82 -0.63
N ALA A 69 6.48 3.20 0.54
CA ALA A 69 6.73 1.79 0.75
C ALA A 69 5.84 0.93 -0.16
N LEU A 70 4.56 1.28 -0.26
CA LEU A 70 3.60 0.61 -1.12
C LEU A 70 4.00 0.70 -2.61
N HIS A 71 4.43 1.88 -3.04
CA HIS A 71 4.96 2.10 -4.38
C HIS A 71 6.23 1.26 -4.63
N MET A 72 7.14 1.18 -3.66
CA MET A 72 8.36 0.38 -3.75
C MET A 72 8.06 -1.11 -3.83
N LEU A 73 7.13 -1.64 -3.02
CA LEU A 73 6.70 -3.04 -3.09
C LEU A 73 6.12 -3.35 -4.48
N LEU A 74 5.24 -2.50 -5.01
CA LEU A 74 4.64 -2.70 -6.34
C LEU A 74 5.64 -2.63 -7.48
N ARG A 75 6.65 -1.75 -7.36
CA ARG A 75 7.74 -1.63 -8.32
C ARG A 75 8.71 -2.81 -8.25
N GLY A 76 8.87 -3.40 -7.08
CA GLY A 76 9.69 -4.62 -6.89
C GLY A 76 9.03 -5.89 -7.41
N LEU A 77 7.69 -5.93 -7.56
CA LEU A 77 6.98 -7.11 -8.05
C LEU A 77 7.45 -7.53 -9.46
N PRO A 78 7.55 -8.85 -9.75
CA PRO A 78 7.71 -9.35 -11.11
C PRO A 78 6.60 -8.85 -12.02
N ASP A 79 6.92 -8.56 -13.29
CA ASP A 79 5.97 -7.95 -14.23
C ASP A 79 4.69 -8.80 -14.38
N ARG A 80 4.81 -10.14 -14.37
CA ARG A 80 3.67 -11.07 -14.39
C ARG A 80 2.69 -10.83 -13.23
N VAL A 81 3.20 -10.81 -12.00
CA VAL A 81 2.38 -10.59 -10.79
C VAL A 81 1.76 -9.19 -10.79
N ARG A 82 2.50 -8.19 -11.29
CA ARG A 82 2.02 -6.81 -11.38
C ARG A 82 0.90 -6.66 -12.40
N GLU A 83 1.01 -7.28 -13.56
CA GLU A 83 -0.02 -7.30 -14.60
C GLU A 83 -1.26 -8.05 -14.11
N ASP A 84 -1.10 -9.24 -13.53
CA ASP A 84 -2.22 -10.02 -12.99
C ASP A 84 -2.95 -9.28 -11.87
N ALA A 85 -2.20 -8.63 -10.96
CA ALA A 85 -2.79 -7.80 -9.91
C ALA A 85 -3.56 -6.60 -10.50
N ARG A 86 -3.05 -5.97 -11.57
CA ARG A 86 -3.74 -4.87 -12.28
C ARG A 86 -5.02 -5.37 -12.94
N PHE A 87 -4.99 -6.51 -13.61
CA PHE A 87 -6.18 -7.12 -14.22
C PHE A 87 -7.21 -7.51 -13.16
N ALA A 88 -6.79 -8.10 -12.04
CA ALA A 88 -7.66 -8.46 -10.92
C ALA A 88 -8.31 -7.23 -10.27
N ALA A 89 -7.53 -6.15 -10.07
CA ALA A 89 -8.02 -4.89 -9.53
C ALA A 89 -9.01 -4.21 -10.50
N ALA A 90 -8.70 -4.16 -11.79
CA ALA A 90 -9.57 -3.59 -12.82
C ALA A 90 -10.89 -4.37 -12.97
N ARG A 91 -10.86 -5.70 -12.87
CA ARG A 91 -12.07 -6.56 -12.91
C ARG A 91 -12.99 -6.37 -11.71
N ARG A 92 -12.45 -6.03 -10.53
CA ARG A 92 -13.25 -5.75 -9.32
C ARG A 92 -13.85 -4.35 -9.29
N VAL A 93 -13.27 -3.39 -10.01
CA VAL A 93 -13.95 -2.13 -10.28
C VAL A 93 -15.02 -2.43 -11.33
N LYS A 94 -16.17 -2.95 -10.87
CA LYS A 94 -17.38 -2.91 -11.70
C LYS A 94 -17.55 -1.47 -12.17
N PRO A 95 -17.77 -1.21 -13.47
CA PRO A 95 -18.10 0.12 -13.93
C PRO A 95 -19.38 0.55 -13.21
N THR A 96 -19.25 1.44 -12.24
CA THR A 96 -20.39 2.18 -11.71
C THR A 96 -20.90 3.05 -12.85
N GLY A 97 -22.06 2.67 -13.41
CA GLY A 97 -23.04 3.48 -14.15
C GLY A 97 -22.48 4.32 -15.31
N ARG A 98 -22.69 3.97 -16.59
CA ARG A 98 -23.96 4.14 -17.32
C ARG A 98 -24.60 5.52 -17.15
#